data_AF-A0A959B5J8-F1
#
_entry.id   AF-A0A959B5J8-F1
#
_cell.length_a   1.000
_cell.length_b   1.000
_cell.length_c   1.000
_cell.angle_alpha   90.00
_cell.angle_beta   90.00
_cell.angle_gamma   90.00
#
_symmetry.space_group_name_H-M   'P 1'
#
loop_
_entity.id
_entity.type
_entity.pdbx_description
1 polymer ?
#
loop_
_entity_poly.entity_id
_entity_poly.type
_entity_poly.pdbx_seq_one_letter_code
_entity_poly.pdbx_strand_id
1 'polypeptide(L)'
;EEARPFVYVLRKGRFEILKKFEDSTQVIDVLKKGDLLGIRAILTHKPYLGAARATRSSILIKIPEDIFLDYMERFPRVALFFARGFAAGLPVIHVQEKV
;
A
#
# COMPACT_ATOMS: atom_id res chain seq x y z
N GLU A 1 -5.82 -8.42 -10.14
CA GLU A 1 -6.39 -7.13 -10.60
C GLU A 1 -5.24 -6.30 -11.14
N GLU A 2 -5.41 -5.63 -12.27
CA GLU A 2 -4.36 -4.79 -12.86
C GLU A 2 -4.03 -3.60 -11.97
N ALA A 3 -2.76 -3.18 -12.01
CA ALA A 3 -2.32 -2.00 -11.28
C ALA A 3 -2.95 -0.74 -11.90
N ARG A 4 -3.58 0.08 -11.07
CA ARG A 4 -3.99 1.43 -11.45
C ARG A 4 -2.85 2.40 -11.14
N PRO A 5 -2.71 3.51 -11.89
CA PRO A 5 -1.60 4.47 -11.74
C PRO A 5 -1.81 5.41 -10.53
N PHE A 6 -2.08 4.82 -9.36
CA PHE A 6 -2.34 5.54 -8.12
C PHE A 6 -1.83 4.79 -6.89
N VAL A 7 -1.15 5.54 -6.03
CA VAL A 7 -0.87 5.17 -4.65
C VAL A 7 -2.01 5.64 -3.77
N TYR A 8 -2.34 4.90 -2.72
CA TYR A 8 -3.33 5.35 -1.75
C TYR A 8 -2.76 5.38 -0.34
N VAL A 9 -3.11 6.41 0.43
CA VAL A 9 -2.82 6.54 1.86
C VAL A 9 -4.12 6.39 2.63
N LEU A 10 -4.15 5.49 3.62
CA LEU A 10 -5.31 5.34 4.48
C LEU A 10 -5.36 6.46 5.54
N ARG A 11 -6.21 7.46 5.33
CA ARG A 11 -6.36 8.61 6.24
C ARG A 11 -7.24 8.29 7.44
N LYS A 12 -8.32 7.54 7.24
CA LYS A 12 -9.25 7.09 8.28
C LYS A 12 -9.90 5.78 7.86
N GLY A 13 -10.23 4.92 8.82
CA GLY A 13 -11.00 3.71 8.56
C GLY A 13 -10.18 2.43 8.73
N ARG A 14 -10.57 1.37 8.03
CA ARG A 14 -9.91 0.06 8.06
C ARG A 14 -10.18 -0.67 6.75
N PHE A 15 -9.13 -1.23 6.17
CA PHE A 15 -9.23 -2.07 4.98
C PHE A 15 -8.66 -3.45 5.27
N GLU A 16 -9.16 -4.44 4.53
CA GLU A 16 -8.58 -5.77 4.44
C GLU A 16 -8.07 -5.98 3.02
N ILE A 17 -6.93 -6.65 2.89
CA ILE A 17 -6.43 -7.13 1.60
C ILE A 17 -6.84 -8.58 1.44
N LEU A 18 -7.64 -8.84 0.42
CA LEU A 18 -8.20 -10.14 0.09
C LEU A 18 -7.45 -10.74 -1.09
N LYS A 19 -6.96 -11.97 -0.94
CA LYS A 19 -6.39 -12.73 -2.05
C LYS A 19 -7.28 -13.92 -2.36
N LYS A 20 -7.60 -14.10 -3.65
CA LYS A 20 -8.30 -15.27 -4.16
C LYS A 20 -7.29 -16.41 -4.38
N PHE A 21 -7.66 -17.58 -3.91
CA PHE A 21 -7.05 -18.88 -4.17
C PHE A 21 -8.10 -19.76 -4.88
N GLU A 22 -7.72 -20.96 -5.32
CA GLU A 22 -8.61 -21.85 -6.09
C GLU A 22 -9.96 -22.07 -5.39
N ASP A 23 -9.96 -22.39 -4.10
CA ASP A 23 -11.18 -22.74 -3.36
C ASP A 23 -11.61 -21.70 -2.30
N SER A 24 -10.84 -20.63 -2.12
CA SER A 24 -11.11 -19.67 -1.02
C SER A 24 -10.65 -18.25 -1.31
N THR A 25 -11.24 -17.30 -0.57
CA THR A 25 -10.72 -15.94 -0.46
C THR A 25 -10.23 -15.72 0.96
N GLN A 26 -8.97 -15.34 1.12
CA GLN A 26 -8.37 -15.14 2.44
C GLN A 26 -7.98 -13.67 2.64
N VAL A 27 -8.12 -13.20 3.89
CA VAL A 27 -7.55 -11.92 4.33
C VAL A 27 -6.06 -12.12 4.55
N ILE A 28 -5.24 -11.49 3.72
CA ILE A 28 -3.78 -11.60 3.79
C ILE A 28 -3.12 -10.40 4.49
N ASP A 29 -3.87 -9.30 4.68
CA ASP A 29 -3.39 -8.12 5.39
C ASP A 29 -4.55 -7.25 5.89
N VAL A 30 -4.30 -6.41 6.90
CA VAL A 30 -5.24 -5.47 7.49
C VAL A 30 -4.61 -4.10 7.63
N LEU A 31 -5.14 -3.13 6.89
CA LEU A 31 -4.62 -1.77 6.85
C LEU A 31 -5.32 -0.85 7.85
N LYS A 32 -4.49 -0.01 8.48
CA LYS A 32 -4.83 0.99 9.48
C LYS A 32 -4.41 2.38 9.01
N LYS A 33 -4.82 3.39 9.77
CA LYS A 33 -4.48 4.79 9.49
C LYS A 33 -2.96 4.94 9.32
N GLY A 34 -2.55 5.57 8.23
CA GLY A 34 -1.16 5.76 7.85
C GLY A 34 -0.68 4.77 6.79
N ASP A 35 -1.29 3.60 6.69
CA ASP A 35 -0.84 2.54 5.78
C ASP A 35 -1.03 2.93 4.31
N LEU A 36 -0.15 2.39 3.47
CA LEU A 36 -0.06 2.67 2.04
C LEU A 36 -0.51 1.46 1.21
N LEU A 37 -1.11 1.76 0.06
CA LEU A 37 -1.60 0.81 -0.92
C LEU A 37 -1.03 1.11 -2.29
N GLY A 38 -0.82 0.06 -3.08
CA GLY A 38 -0.47 0.18 -4.51
C GLY A 38 0.99 0.46 -4.83
N ILE A 39 1.81 0.85 -3.83
CA ILE A 39 3.24 1.17 -4.00
C ILE A 39 3.98 0.07 -4.77
N ARG A 40 3.87 -1.19 -4.32
CA ARG A 40 4.58 -2.32 -4.95
C ARG A 40 4.14 -2.52 -6.40
N ALA A 41 2.85 -2.42 -6.68
CA ALA A 41 2.30 -2.67 -8.00
C ALA A 41 2.79 -1.62 -9.00
N ILE A 42 2.82 -0.36 -8.58
CA ILE A 42 3.35 0.77 -9.34
C ILE A 42 4.84 0.61 -9.59
N LEU A 43 5.65 0.48 -8.53
CA LEU A 43 7.10 0.42 -8.65
C LEU A 43 7.62 -0.78 -9.44
N THR A 44 6.86 -1.88 -9.48
CA THR A 44 7.27 -3.11 -10.20
C THR A 44 6.54 -3.29 -11.52
N HIS A 45 5.58 -2.42 -11.84
CA HIS A 45 4.63 -2.60 -12.95
C HIS A 45 4.02 -4.00 -13.00
N LYS A 46 3.68 -4.56 -11.83
CA LYS A 46 3.02 -5.88 -11.68
C LYS A 46 1.59 -5.74 -11.17
N PRO A 47 0.70 -6.70 -11.46
CA PRO A 47 -0.66 -6.71 -10.91
C PRO A 47 -0.69 -6.62 -9.38
N TYR A 48 -1.80 -6.12 -8.84
CA TYR A 48 -2.02 -6.11 -7.40
C TYR A 48 -2.02 -7.54 -6.83
N LEU A 49 -1.44 -7.69 -5.63
CA LEU A 49 -1.38 -8.96 -4.91
C LEU A 49 -2.77 -9.46 -4.47
N GLY A 50 -3.70 -8.54 -4.25
CA GLY A 50 -5.06 -8.80 -3.78
C GLY A 50 -5.95 -7.57 -3.92
N ALA A 51 -7.23 -7.74 -3.65
CA ALA A 51 -8.23 -6.69 -3.66
C ALA A 51 -8.33 -6.03 -2.28
N ALA A 52 -8.43 -4.69 -2.23
CA ALA A 52 -8.65 -3.98 -0.98
C ALA A 52 -10.15 -3.80 -0.71
N ARG A 53 -10.62 -4.21 0.47
CA ARG A 53 -12.02 -4.07 0.90
C ARG A 53 -12.11 -3.22 2.17
N ALA A 54 -12.91 -2.16 2.13
CA ALA A 54 -13.22 -1.38 3.33
C ALA A 54 -14.13 -2.19 4.25
N THR A 55 -13.80 -2.29 5.54
CA THR A 55 -14.64 -2.97 6.55
C THR A 55 -15.46 -2.00 7.40
N ARG A 56 -15.28 -0.70 7.20
CA ARG A 56 -16.04 0.40 7.80
C ARG A 56 -15.91 1.66 6.95
N SER A 57 -16.64 2.72 7.32
CA SER A 57 -16.47 4.05 6.73
C SER A 57 -15.00 4.46 6.77
N SER A 58 -14.42 4.70 5.59
CA SER A 58 -12.99 4.89 5.39
C SER A 58 -12.72 5.99 4.38
N ILE A 59 -11.58 6.67 4.54
CA ILE A 59 -11.12 7.76 3.69
C ILE A 59 -9.72 7.40 3.20
N LEU A 60 -9.57 7.34 1.88
CA LEU A 60 -8.29 7.19 1.20
C LEU A 60 -7.89 8.53 0.57
N ILE A 61 -6.61 8.88 0.68
CA ILE A 61 -5.99 9.90 -0.16
C ILE A 61 -5.44 9.17 -1.37
N LYS A 62 -5.85 9.59 -2.56
CA LYS A 62 -5.41 9.04 -3.84
C LYS A 62 -4.32 9.94 -4.41
N ILE A 63 -3.14 9.38 -4.69
CA ILE A 63 -1.98 10.08 -5.22
C ILE A 63 -1.67 9.49 -6.60
N PRO A 64 -1.71 10.30 -7.67
CA PRO A 64 -1.26 9.90 -9.01
C PRO A 64 0.17 9.34 -9.02
N GLU A 65 0.41 8.31 -9.83
CA GLU A 65 1.71 7.66 -9.96
C GLU A 65 2.81 8.63 -10.36
N ASP A 66 2.59 9.45 -11.38
CA ASP A 66 3.52 10.48 -11.85
C ASP A 66 3.95 11.44 -10.72
N ILE A 67 2.99 11.94 -9.93
CA ILE A 67 3.28 12.79 -8.77
C ILE A 67 4.06 12.03 -7.70
N PHE A 68 3.70 10.76 -7.45
CA PHE A 68 4.39 9.95 -6.46
C PHE A 68 5.85 9.66 -6.86
N LEU A 69 6.08 9.34 -8.14
CA LEU A 69 7.42 9.13 -8.70
C LEU A 69 8.26 10.41 -8.66
N ASP A 70 7.71 11.57 -9.08
CA ASP A 70 8.39 12.88 -8.99
C ASP A 70 8.84 13.19 -7.56
N TYR A 71 7.99 12.92 -6.57
CA TYR A 71 8.35 13.11 -5.16
C TYR A 71 9.47 12.17 -4.69
N MET A 72 9.49 10.91 -5.14
CA MET A 72 10.58 9.99 -4.78
C MET A 72 11.92 10.43 -5.38
N GLU A 73 11.92 10.96 -6.60
CA GLU A 73 13.11 11.49 -7.26
C GLU A 73 13.61 12.76 -6.58
N ARG A 74 12.72 13.71 -6.30
CA ARG A 74 13.07 15.00 -5.69
C ARG A 74 13.46 14.89 -4.22
N PHE A 75 12.94 13.90 -3.50
CA PHE A 75 13.19 13.72 -2.08
C PHE A 75 13.77 12.32 -1.79
N PRO A 76 15.11 12.13 -1.91
CA PRO A 76 15.74 10.81 -1.75
C PRO A 76 15.45 10.11 -0.41
N ARG A 77 15.15 10.87 0.65
CA ARG A 77 14.74 10.31 1.95
C ARG A 77 13.44 9.50 1.85
N VAL A 78 12.51 9.90 0.98
CA VAL A 78 11.25 9.19 0.72
C VAL A 78 11.53 7.88 0.00
N ALA A 79 12.33 7.91 -1.07
CA ALA A 79 12.75 6.70 -1.78
C ALA A 79 13.47 5.72 -0.84
N LEU A 80 14.39 6.21 0.00
CA LEU A 80 15.13 5.39 0.95
C LEU A 80 14.23 4.77 2.04
N PHE A 81 13.18 5.47 2.47
CA PHE A 81 12.18 4.92 3.39
C PHE A 81 11.54 3.65 2.81
N PHE A 82 11.08 3.72 1.55
CA PHE A 82 10.49 2.58 0.86
C PHE A 82 11.50 1.46 0.63
N ALA A 83 12.70 1.79 0.15
CA ALA A 83 13.75 0.81 -0.09
C ALA A 83 14.09 0.00 1.18
N ARG A 84 14.21 0.67 2.33
CA ARG A 84 14.44 0.00 3.63
C ARG A 84 13.30 -0.93 4.02
N GLY A 85 12.05 -0.47 3.88
CA GLY A 85 10.87 -1.30 4.18
C GLY A 85 10.84 -2.58 3.34
N PHE A 86 11.09 -2.46 2.03
CA PHE A 86 11.14 -3.61 1.13
C PHE A 86 12.30 -4.55 1.42
N ALA A 87 13.50 -4.02 1.67
CA ALA A 87 14.68 -4.83 1.98
C ALA A 87 14.51 -5.63 3.29
N ALA A 88 13.78 -5.09 4.26
CA ALA A 88 13.47 -5.77 5.51
C ALA A 88 12.35 -6.84 5.38
N GLY A 89 11.77 -7.02 4.18
CA GLY A 89 10.63 -7.92 3.98
C GLY A 89 9.35 -7.45 4.68
N LEU A 90 9.29 -6.20 5.12
CA LEU A 90 8.13 -5.64 5.80
C LEU A 90 7.06 -5.23 4.78
N PRO A 91 5.77 -5.48 5.04
CA PRO A 91 4.72 -4.73 4.36
C PRO A 91 4.98 -3.25 4.63
N VAL A 92 4.84 -2.43 3.59
CA VAL A 92 5.46 -1.10 3.54
C VAL A 92 5.01 -0.15 4.65
N ILE A 93 3.98 -0.46 5.46
CA ILE A 93 3.92 0.09 6.84
C ILE A 93 3.20 -0.82 7.87
N HIS A 94 3.92 -1.12 8.96
CA HIS A 94 3.43 -1.24 10.35
C HIS A 94 4.60 -0.91 11.31
N VAL A 95 4.72 0.36 11.73
CA VAL A 95 5.58 0.72 12.88
C VAL A 95 4.67 1.16 14.02
N GLN A 96 4.55 0.31 15.04
CA GLN A 96 4.17 0.78 16.37
C GLN A 96 5.42 1.37 17.00
N GLU A 97 5.43 2.66 17.30
CA GLU A 97 6.25 3.12 18.43
C GLU A 97 5.69 2.45 19.68
N LYS A 98 6.51 1.59 20.28
CA LYS A 98 6.22 0.97 21.57
C LYS A 98 6.71 1.95 22.63
N VAL A 99 5.74 2.58 23.30
CA VAL A 99 5.81 3.30 24.59
C VAL A 99 6.70 4.53 24.63
#